data_AF-A0A212CY82-F1
#
_entry.id   AF-A0A212CY82-F1
#
_cell.length_a   1.000
_cell.length_b   1.000
_cell.length_c   1.000
_cell.angle_alpha   90.00
_cell.angle_beta   90.00
_cell.angle_gamma   90.00
#
_symmetry.space_group_name_H-M   'P 1'
#
loop_
_entity.id
_entity.type
_entity.pdbx_description
1 polymer ?
#
loop_
_entity_poly.entity_id
_entity_poly.type
_entity_poly.pdbx_seq_one_letter_code
_entity_poly.pdbx_strand_id
1 'polypeptide(L)'
;MERMVVTMQDPDQGVTMRSQRLLVTVIPHAVNGSDIVEWLIQKYSIAEDGKGPPVLFLRPPRLRGRAGPSPAKPWLLPTLRPPPDFSEALHLGSLLVQHGYLYPLRDPRRLELRPDETPYRFQ
;
A
#
# COMPACT_ATOMS: atom_id res chain seq x y z
N MET A 1 7.76 -13.76 -7.79
CA MET A 1 6.73 -12.99 -7.06
C MET A 1 6.59 -13.45 -5.62
N GLU A 2 6.61 -14.76 -5.34
CA GLU A 2 6.53 -15.31 -3.98
C GLU A 2 7.46 -14.66 -2.93
N ARG A 3 8.76 -14.47 -3.23
CA ARG A 3 9.68 -13.77 -2.32
C ARG A 3 9.22 -12.35 -1.95
N MET A 4 8.65 -11.61 -2.92
CA MET A 4 8.10 -10.28 -2.67
C MET A 4 6.89 -10.37 -1.74
N VAL A 5 6.01 -11.33 -1.96
CA VAL A 5 4.82 -11.56 -1.12
C VAL A 5 5.22 -11.94 0.31
N VAL A 6 6.25 -12.77 0.48
CA VAL A 6 6.81 -13.08 1.81
C VAL A 6 7.32 -11.81 2.49
N THR A 7 8.08 -10.97 1.78
CA THR A 7 8.57 -9.70 2.35
C THR A 7 7.45 -8.71 2.65
N MET A 8 6.36 -8.73 1.89
CA MET A 8 5.17 -7.93 2.15
C MET A 8 4.40 -8.40 3.39
N GLN A 9 4.56 -9.66 3.79
CA GLN A 9 3.94 -10.23 4.99
C GLN A 9 4.83 -10.17 6.23
N ASP A 10 6.04 -9.63 6.10
CA ASP A 10 6.95 -9.47 7.23
C ASP A 10 6.33 -8.57 8.33
N PRO A 11 6.35 -8.99 9.60
CA PRO A 11 5.69 -8.24 10.67
C PRO A 11 6.34 -6.88 10.96
N ASP A 12 7.64 -6.73 10.66
CA ASP A 12 8.42 -5.54 10.98
C ASP A 12 8.67 -4.65 9.77
N GLN A 13 8.80 -5.25 8.58
CA GLN A 13 9.20 -4.61 7.33
C GLN A 13 8.13 -4.68 6.23
N GLY A 14 7.01 -5.38 6.46
CA GLY A 14 5.96 -5.64 5.46
C GLY A 14 4.87 -4.57 5.40
N VAL A 15 3.79 -4.89 4.70
CA VAL A 15 2.61 -4.01 4.57
C VAL A 15 1.80 -4.06 5.85
N THR A 16 1.30 -2.91 6.30
CA THR A 16 0.47 -2.83 7.51
C THR A 16 -0.84 -3.58 7.32
N MET A 17 -1.03 -4.66 8.09
CA MET A 17 -2.27 -5.43 8.11
C MET A 17 -3.13 -5.05 9.31
N ARG A 18 -4.45 -5.04 9.14
CA ARG A 18 -5.39 -4.74 10.22
C ARG A 18 -6.68 -5.53 10.08
N SER A 19 -7.39 -5.73 11.19
CA SER A 19 -8.77 -6.21 11.14
C SER A 19 -9.64 -5.13 10.51
N GLN A 20 -10.38 -5.49 9.45
CA GLN A 20 -11.24 -4.56 8.72
C GLN A 20 -12.67 -5.07 8.73
N ARG A 21 -13.61 -4.17 9.01
CA ARG A 21 -15.03 -4.52 8.95
C ARG A 21 -15.52 -4.36 7.52
N LEU A 22 -15.91 -5.47 6.90
CA LEU A 22 -16.55 -5.50 5.60
C LEU A 22 -17.99 -5.98 5.80
N LEU A 23 -18.95 -5.09 5.53
CA LEU A 23 -20.38 -5.33 5.77
C LEU A 23 -20.63 -5.73 7.24
N VAL A 24 -21.12 -6.95 7.47
CA VAL A 24 -21.37 -7.54 8.79
C VAL A 24 -20.20 -8.35 9.33
N THR A 25 -19.18 -8.62 8.51
CA THR A 25 -18.04 -9.47 8.87
C THR A 25 -16.80 -8.64 9.22
N VAL A 26 -16.03 -9.11 10.20
CA VAL A 26 -14.68 -8.58 10.47
C VAL A 26 -13.67 -9.52 9.82
N ILE A 27 -12.87 -8.99 8.90
CA ILE A 27 -11.84 -9.72 8.18
C ILE A 27 -10.50 -9.43 8.87
N PRO A 28 -9.86 -10.43 9.49
CA PRO A 28 -8.53 -10.25 10.07
C PRO A 28 -7.47 -10.17 8.96
N HIS A 29 -6.34 -9.53 9.27
CA HIS A 29 -5.17 -9.44 8.39
C HIS A 29 -5.47 -8.88 6.98
N ALA A 30 -6.41 -7.95 6.87
CA ALA A 30 -6.71 -7.26 5.62
C ALA A 30 -5.79 -6.06 5.41
N VAL A 31 -5.50 -5.78 4.15
CA VAL A 31 -4.55 -4.74 3.72
C VAL A 31 -5.24 -3.78 2.77
N ASN A 32 -4.99 -2.47 2.90
CA ASN A 32 -5.53 -1.52 1.93
C ASN A 32 -4.67 -1.48 0.67
N GLY A 33 -5.30 -1.29 -0.48
CA GLY A 33 -4.57 -1.14 -1.74
C GLY A 33 -3.60 0.05 -1.74
N SER A 34 -3.95 1.17 -1.10
CA SER A 34 -3.04 2.31 -0.95
C SER A 34 -1.79 2.00 -0.11
N ASP A 35 -1.89 1.14 0.91
CA ASP A 35 -0.75 0.76 1.75
C ASP A 35 0.18 -0.21 0.98
N ILE A 36 -0.38 -1.06 0.12
CA ILE A 36 0.38 -1.94 -0.78
C ILE A 36 1.21 -1.11 -1.77
N VAL A 37 0.58 -0.12 -2.42
CA VAL A 37 1.26 0.76 -3.38
C VAL A 37 2.35 1.57 -2.68
N GLU A 38 2.06 2.13 -1.50
CA GLU A 38 3.04 2.89 -0.72
C GLU A 38 4.24 2.02 -0.32
N TRP A 39 4.01 0.78 0.11
CA TRP A 39 5.09 -0.16 0.43
C TRP A 39 5.93 -0.51 -0.80
N LEU A 40 5.30 -0.74 -1.96
CA LEU A 40 6.01 -1.05 -3.20
C LEU A 40 6.91 0.10 -3.64
N ILE A 41 6.41 1.34 -3.57
CA ILE A 41 7.22 2.53 -3.84
C ILE A 41 8.40 2.57 -2.87
N GLN A 42 8.16 2.46 -1.56
CA GLN A 42 9.24 2.49 -0.57
C GLN A 42 10.28 1.39 -0.76
N LYS A 43 9.85 0.17 -1.13
CA LYS A 43 10.73 -0.98 -1.28
C LYS A 43 11.61 -0.88 -2.53
N TYR A 44 11.09 -0.32 -3.62
CA TYR A 44 11.77 -0.27 -4.91
C TYR A 44 12.35 1.10 -5.26
N SER A 45 12.00 2.18 -4.54
CA SER A 45 12.63 3.51 -4.67
C SER A 45 14.01 3.63 -3.97
N ILE A 46 14.63 2.52 -3.55
CA ILE A 46 15.97 2.50 -2.94
C ILE A 46 16.91 1.72 -3.87
N ALA A 47 17.40 2.38 -4.93
CA ALA A 47 18.47 1.82 -5.76
C ALA A 47 19.38 2.85 -6.43
N GLU A 48 19.30 4.14 -6.13
CA GLU A 48 20.32 5.10 -6.58
C GLU A 48 20.91 5.84 -5.37
N ASP A 49 22.20 5.61 -5.21
CA ASP A 49 23.16 6.09 -4.23
C ASP A 49 22.91 7.50 -3.68
N GLY A 50 23.01 7.63 -2.35
CA GLY A 50 23.56 8.84 -1.73
C GLY A 50 22.70 10.11 -1.65
N LYS A 51 21.44 10.14 -2.10
CA LYS A 51 20.52 11.25 -1.82
C LYS A 51 19.28 10.71 -1.12
N GLY A 52 19.10 11.11 0.14
CA GLY A 52 17.97 10.68 0.98
C GLY A 52 16.62 10.79 0.25
N PRO A 53 15.58 10.10 0.78
CA PRO A 53 14.26 10.06 0.12
C PRO A 53 13.82 11.47 -0.25
N PRO A 54 13.15 11.69 -1.40
CA PRO A 54 12.57 12.99 -1.70
C PRO A 54 11.79 13.44 -0.46
N VAL A 55 12.08 14.67 -0.04
CA VAL A 55 11.81 15.28 1.27
C VAL A 55 10.30 15.53 1.51
N LEU A 56 9.45 14.58 1.11
CA LEU A 56 8.02 14.50 1.37
C LEU A 56 7.70 13.57 2.56
N PHE A 57 8.72 12.91 3.12
CA PHE A 57 8.63 12.00 4.27
C PHE A 57 9.16 12.61 5.57
N LEU A 58 8.69 13.80 5.96
CA LEU A 58 8.66 14.11 7.38
C LEU A 58 7.47 13.38 8.00
N ARG A 59 7.68 12.10 8.38
CA ARG A 59 6.89 11.52 9.48
C ARG A 59 7.14 12.41 10.70
N PRO A 60 6.12 13.03 11.32
CA PRO A 60 6.34 13.68 12.61
C PRO A 60 6.73 12.59 13.65
N PRO A 61 7.54 12.93 14.66
CA PRO A 61 7.89 12.00 15.72
C PRO A 61 6.60 11.50 16.38
N ARG A 62 6.56 10.21 16.76
CA ARG A 62 5.41 9.59 17.44
C ARG A 62 5.05 10.39 18.71
N LEU A 63 4.13 11.34 18.58
CA LEU A 63 3.46 11.94 19.72
C LEU A 63 2.33 11.00 20.12
N ARG A 64 2.56 10.34 21.25
CA ARG A 64 1.56 9.58 21.99
C ARG A 64 0.34 10.49 22.24
N GLY A 65 -0.76 10.19 21.58
CA GLY A 65 -2.09 10.67 21.95
C GLY A 65 -2.68 11.76 21.04
N ARG A 66 -4.00 11.60 20.83
CA ARG A 66 -4.98 12.43 20.13
C ARG A 66 -5.09 12.27 18.62
N ALA A 67 -6.29 11.83 18.25
CA ALA A 67 -6.85 11.85 16.91
C ALA A 67 -6.77 13.27 16.31
N GLY A 68 -6.16 13.35 15.13
CA GLY A 68 -6.21 14.45 14.18
C GLY A 68 -6.22 13.85 12.77
N PRO A 69 -6.74 14.55 11.75
CA PRO A 69 -6.93 13.99 10.42
C PRO A 69 -5.56 13.62 9.81
N SER A 70 -5.50 12.42 9.22
CA SER A 70 -4.34 11.95 8.46
C SER A 70 -3.91 13.02 7.46
N PRO A 71 -2.60 13.32 7.30
CA PRO A 71 -2.17 14.21 6.23
C PRO A 71 -2.66 13.60 4.91
N ALA A 72 -3.41 14.39 4.13
CA ALA A 72 -3.95 13.96 2.85
C ALA A 72 -2.78 13.47 1.97
N LYS A 73 -2.88 12.23 1.49
CA LYS A 73 -1.85 11.62 0.64
C LYS A 73 -1.67 12.51 -0.61
N PRO A 74 -0.53 13.20 -0.81
CA PRO A 74 -0.42 14.31 -1.76
C PRO A 74 -0.73 13.95 -3.23
N TRP A 75 -0.54 12.67 -3.58
CA TRP A 75 -0.84 12.11 -4.90
C TRP A 75 -2.32 11.77 -5.12
N LEU A 76 -3.19 11.94 -4.11
CA LEU A 76 -4.64 11.89 -4.28
C LEU A 76 -5.22 13.21 -4.83
N LEU A 77 -4.39 14.26 -4.99
CA LEU A 77 -4.80 15.52 -5.59
C LEU A 77 -4.82 15.40 -7.12
N PRO A 78 -5.95 15.70 -7.82
CA PRO A 78 -6.09 15.56 -9.28
C PRO A 78 -5.09 16.37 -10.12
N THR A 79 -4.45 17.37 -9.50
CA THR A 79 -3.54 18.32 -10.14
C THR A 79 -2.07 17.92 -10.09
N LEU A 80 -1.69 16.93 -9.25
CA LEU A 80 -0.33 16.43 -9.24
C LEU A 80 -0.23 15.20 -10.14
N ARG A 81 0.60 15.28 -11.17
CA ARG A 81 1.05 14.11 -11.93
C ARG A 81 1.69 13.14 -10.92
N PRO A 82 1.26 11.86 -10.87
CA PRO A 82 1.86 10.89 -9.98
C PRO A 82 3.35 10.72 -10.32
N PRO A 83 4.24 10.55 -9.33
CA PRO A 83 5.65 10.27 -9.58
C PRO A 83 5.78 8.99 -10.42
N PRO A 84 6.83 8.86 -11.26
CA PRO A 84 7.02 7.69 -12.14
C PRO A 84 6.97 6.36 -11.36
N ASP A 85 7.57 6.35 -10.17
CA ASP A 85 7.59 5.21 -9.23
C ASP A 85 6.19 4.71 -8.85
N PHE A 86 5.17 5.58 -8.86
CA PHE A 86 3.79 5.22 -8.53
C PHE A 86 3.15 4.37 -9.63
N SER A 87 3.43 4.68 -10.91
CA SER A 87 2.92 3.90 -12.04
C SER A 87 3.53 2.49 -12.04
N GLU A 88 4.81 2.38 -11.73
CA GLU A 88 5.51 1.10 -11.65
C GLU A 88 5.00 0.25 -10.48
N ALA A 89 4.83 0.87 -9.31
CA ALA A 89 4.26 0.20 -8.13
C ALA A 89 2.83 -0.31 -8.39
N LEU A 90 1.98 0.49 -9.05
CA LEU A 90 0.63 0.06 -9.45
C LEU A 90 0.66 -1.10 -10.44
N HIS A 91 1.59 -1.08 -11.39
CA HIS A 91 1.75 -2.16 -12.36
C HIS A 91 2.18 -3.47 -11.67
N LEU A 92 3.20 -3.42 -10.83
CA LEU A 92 3.65 -4.57 -10.03
C LEU A 92 2.54 -5.11 -9.11
N GLY A 93 1.81 -4.21 -8.46
CA GLY A 93 0.69 -4.56 -7.62
C GLY A 93 -0.47 -5.21 -8.39
N SER A 94 -0.74 -4.74 -9.60
CA SER A 94 -1.75 -5.36 -10.48
C SER A 94 -1.35 -6.77 -10.91
N LEU A 95 -0.05 -7.01 -11.17
CA LEU A 95 0.46 -8.37 -11.44
C LEU A 95 0.24 -9.29 -10.24
N LEU A 96 0.48 -8.83 -9.01
CA LEU A 96 0.20 -9.63 -7.80
C LEU A 96 -1.28 -10.05 -7.70
N VAL A 97 -2.20 -9.16 -8.06
CA VAL A 97 -3.64 -9.46 -8.07
C VAL A 97 -4.00 -10.44 -9.18
N GLN A 98 -3.51 -10.22 -10.40
CA GLN A 98 -3.76 -11.07 -11.56
C GLN A 98 -3.21 -12.50 -11.39
N HIS A 99 -2.07 -12.64 -10.71
CA HIS A 99 -1.48 -13.94 -10.40
C HIS A 99 -2.03 -14.60 -9.13
N GLY A 100 -3.01 -13.99 -8.46
CA GLY A 100 -3.71 -14.59 -7.33
C GLY A 100 -2.97 -14.54 -6.00
N TYR A 101 -1.89 -13.75 -5.89
CA TYR A 101 -1.20 -13.52 -4.61
C TYR A 101 -1.96 -12.54 -3.71
N LEU A 102 -2.72 -11.63 -4.32
CA LEU A 102 -3.58 -10.66 -3.65
C LEU A 102 -5.01 -10.81 -4.17
N TYR A 103 -5.98 -10.87 -3.27
CA TYR A 103 -7.39 -11.00 -3.64
C TYR A 103 -8.21 -9.80 -3.16
N PRO A 104 -8.97 -9.10 -4.04
CA PRO A 104 -9.82 -7.98 -3.65
C PRO A 104 -11.06 -8.49 -2.91
N LEU A 105 -11.34 -7.92 -1.74
CA LEU A 105 -12.45 -8.35 -0.88
C LEU A 105 -13.77 -7.64 -1.24
N ARG A 106 -13.73 -6.51 -1.95
CA ARG A 106 -14.93 -5.70 -2.28
C ARG A 106 -15.51 -5.99 -3.66
N ASP A 107 -14.66 -6.15 -4.69
CA ASP A 107 -15.07 -6.46 -6.06
C ASP A 107 -14.18 -7.56 -6.65
N PRO A 108 -14.53 -8.84 -6.42
CA PRO A 108 -13.77 -10.01 -6.88
C PRO A 108 -13.51 -10.09 -8.39
N ARG A 109 -14.37 -9.49 -9.21
CA ARG A 109 -14.27 -9.56 -10.68
C ARG A 109 -13.22 -8.61 -11.22
N ARG A 110 -12.80 -7.64 -10.41
CA ARG A 110 -11.85 -6.62 -10.79
C ARG A 110 -10.45 -6.98 -10.29
N LEU A 111 -9.68 -7.63 -11.15
CA LEU A 111 -8.30 -8.07 -10.87
C LEU A 111 -7.28 -6.95 -11.07
N GLU A 112 -7.52 -5.81 -10.45
CA GLU A 112 -6.65 -4.62 -10.50
C GLU A 112 -6.37 -4.12 -9.09
N LEU A 113 -5.13 -3.65 -8.85
CA LEU A 113 -4.81 -2.98 -7.60
C LEU A 113 -5.30 -1.54 -7.65
N ARG A 114 -6.07 -1.13 -6.64
CA ARG A 114 -6.55 0.24 -6.48
C ARG A 114 -5.77 0.95 -5.38
N PRO A 115 -5.22 2.15 -5.63
CA PRO A 115 -4.47 2.91 -4.63
C PRO A 115 -5.41 3.65 -3.66
N ASP A 116 -6.46 2.98 -3.16
CA ASP A 116 -7.45 3.55 -2.26
C ASP A 116 -7.60 2.70 -0.98
N GLU A 117 -8.74 2.81 -0.30
CA GLU A 117 -9.07 2.02 0.89
C GLU A 117 -9.72 0.67 0.54
N THR A 118 -9.66 0.23 -0.73
CA THR A 118 -10.16 -1.09 -1.11
C THR A 118 -9.39 -2.16 -0.34
N PRO A 119 -10.09 -3.06 0.38
CA PRO A 119 -9.47 -4.12 1.14
C PRO A 119 -9.03 -5.28 0.25
N TYR A 120 -7.79 -5.74 0.46
CA TYR A 120 -7.18 -6.92 -0.16
C TYR A 120 -6.71 -7.90 0.91
N ARG A 121 -6.54 -9.16 0.52
CA ARG A 121 -5.96 -10.21 1.37
C ARG A 121 -4.90 -11.01 0.61
N PHE A 122 -3.83 -11.40 1.29
CA PHE A 122 -2.86 -12.36 0.77
C PHE A 122 -3.47 -13.78 0.73
N GLN A 123 -3.13 -14.53 -0.31
CA GLN A 123 -3.53 -15.94 -0.47
C GLN A 123 -2.57 -16.89 0.27
#